data_AF-A0AAW0XB03-F1
#
_entry.id   AF-A0AAW0XB03-F1
#
_cell.length_a   1.000
_cell.length_b   1.000
_cell.length_c   1.000
_cell.angle_alpha   90.00
_cell.angle_beta   90.00
_cell.angle_gamma   90.00
#
_symmetry.space_group_name_H-M   'P 1'
#
loop_
_entity.id
_entity.type
_entity.pdbx_description
1 polymer ?
#
loop_
_entity_poly.entity_id
_entity_poly.type
_entity_poly.pdbx_seq_one_letter_code
_entity_poly.pdbx_strand_id
1 'polypeptide(L)'
;MDEETKALQKSIIAARQKIHDTNVIEVKALWSYEDAIKRPYFHVKPLEKSQLTAWRNYLDYEIKQMNAARIRVLFERCLIACAFYEEFWMRYVRYLEEAGAGEEEIRSVYQRACIIHLRERFRPHLSWAAFEEEKGNSDRSLEILEDIQARVPGSLEAWMQAAGVERRRNNLGAAKEIFSRCLQQCQDREDKNAHSHVSLKFARFQSFFCSDPDKAVEILKEAHEYNKENGNVLLALVDQALICQPPKFQEAIQALKEGVENCQQPGNRLMFAHRLFHFMSECGQDSNSVSEGLRVLRQVQMEMRQMDSAMAEMETASNTSKQGEVAGGGIAVVESRREKRSNQEKSSPPMNGTTNSTNQSMVANYQGYQQSGYGGYNQGYTHGYGASHYQGWGYPTQQGGYGYGQQGWGTYGNYYGQR
;
A
#
# COMPACT_ATOMS: atom_id res chain seq x y z
N MET A 1 -5.57 73.61 -29.31
CA MET A 1 -5.88 72.16 -29.34
C MET A 1 -4.69 71.27 -28.92
N ASP A 2 -3.49 71.79 -28.68
CA ASP A 2 -2.29 70.96 -28.40
C ASP A 2 -1.98 70.71 -26.93
N GLU A 3 -2.47 71.54 -26.00
CA GLU A 3 -2.13 71.40 -24.57
C GLU A 3 -3.07 70.45 -23.85
N GLU A 4 -4.37 70.52 -24.15
CA GLU A 4 -5.38 69.60 -23.65
C GLU A 4 -5.14 68.16 -24.12
N THR A 5 -4.72 67.98 -25.38
CA THR A 5 -4.39 66.65 -25.94
C THR A 5 -3.12 66.07 -25.30
N LYS A 6 -2.10 66.89 -25.03
CA LYS A 6 -0.90 66.47 -24.27
C LYS A 6 -1.22 66.13 -22.81
N ALA A 7 -2.08 66.92 -22.17
CA ALA A 7 -2.54 66.64 -20.80
C ALA A 7 -3.32 65.32 -20.74
N LEU A 8 -4.20 65.08 -21.71
CA LEU A 8 -4.93 63.82 -21.84
C LEU A 8 -3.98 62.64 -22.06
N GLN A 9 -3.00 62.77 -22.96
CA GLN A 9 -1.99 61.73 -23.20
C GLN A 9 -1.19 61.39 -21.93
N LYS A 10 -0.74 62.42 -21.19
CA LYS A 10 0.01 62.23 -19.94
C LYS A 10 -0.84 61.50 -18.89
N SER A 11 -2.12 61.86 -18.78
CA SER A 11 -3.07 61.20 -17.89
C SER A 11 -3.27 59.73 -18.25
N ILE A 12 -3.45 59.41 -19.54
CA ILE A 12 -3.59 58.03 -20.03
C ILE A 12 -2.32 57.21 -19.76
N ILE A 13 -1.14 57.77 -20.03
CA ILE A 13 0.14 57.09 -19.77
C ILE A 13 0.30 56.81 -18.28
N ALA A 14 0.03 57.78 -17.41
CA ALA A 14 0.14 57.61 -15.97
C ALA A 14 -0.80 56.51 -15.44
N ALA A 15 -2.05 56.46 -15.94
CA ALA A 15 -2.99 55.41 -15.59
C ALA A 15 -2.51 54.02 -16.04
N ARG A 16 -1.95 53.90 -17.25
CA ARG A 16 -1.40 52.64 -17.76
C ARG A 16 -0.11 52.22 -17.06
N GLN A 17 0.72 53.17 -16.64
CA GLN A 17 1.98 52.89 -15.96
C GLN A 17 1.74 52.11 -14.66
N LYS A 18 0.69 52.46 -13.91
CA LYS A 18 0.32 51.72 -12.69
C LYS A 18 0.00 50.25 -12.97
N ILE A 19 -0.77 49.98 -14.02
CA ILE A 19 -1.12 48.60 -14.44
C ILE A 19 0.14 47.87 -14.92
N HIS A 20 0.96 48.53 -15.73
CA HIS A 20 2.22 47.98 -16.21
C HIS A 20 3.14 47.59 -15.05
N ASP A 21 3.32 48.44 -14.06
CA ASP A 21 4.23 48.20 -12.93
C ASP A 21 3.76 47.01 -12.07
N THR A 22 2.44 46.90 -11.82
CA THR A 22 1.87 45.72 -11.16
C THR A 22 2.11 44.44 -11.98
N ASN A 23 1.86 44.49 -13.29
CA ASN A 23 2.09 43.35 -14.17
C ASN A 23 3.57 42.93 -14.23
N VAL A 24 4.51 43.90 -14.24
CA VAL A 24 5.94 43.61 -14.22
C VAL A 24 6.35 42.85 -12.96
N ILE A 25 5.76 43.18 -11.80
CA ILE A 25 6.03 42.45 -10.55
C ILE A 25 5.54 41.00 -10.66
N GLU A 26 4.31 40.79 -11.16
CA GLU A 26 3.77 39.44 -11.33
C GLU A 26 4.57 38.62 -12.35
N VAL A 27 4.92 39.21 -13.50
CA VAL A 27 5.73 38.55 -14.53
C VAL A 27 7.10 38.15 -13.98
N LYS A 28 7.76 39.03 -13.21
CA LYS A 28 9.04 38.71 -12.58
C LYS A 28 8.94 37.55 -11.60
N ALA A 29 7.83 37.45 -10.85
CA ALA A 29 7.59 36.33 -9.93
C ALA A 29 7.42 34.99 -10.67
N LEU A 30 6.88 35.01 -11.89
CA LEU A 30 6.65 33.83 -12.72
C LEU A 30 7.80 33.46 -13.66
N TRP A 31 8.72 34.39 -13.92
CA TRP A 31 9.74 34.26 -14.97
C TRP A 31 10.56 32.97 -14.89
N SER A 32 10.98 32.58 -13.68
CA SER A 32 11.77 31.36 -13.50
C SER A 32 10.99 30.08 -13.82
N TYR A 33 9.68 30.07 -13.59
CA TYR A 33 8.81 28.94 -13.92
C TYR A 33 8.54 28.85 -15.42
N GLU A 34 8.24 29.98 -16.06
CA GLU A 34 8.02 30.05 -17.50
C GLU A 34 9.30 29.71 -18.28
N ASP A 35 10.47 30.22 -17.85
CA ASP A 35 11.74 29.87 -18.49
C ASP A 35 12.09 28.38 -18.30
N ALA A 36 11.74 27.77 -17.16
CA ALA A 36 12.00 26.36 -16.93
C ALA A 36 11.24 25.43 -17.89
N ILE A 37 10.12 25.87 -18.48
CA ILE A 37 9.33 25.09 -19.44
C ILE A 37 9.89 25.30 -20.85
N LYS A 38 10.64 24.32 -21.35
CA LYS A 38 11.27 24.36 -22.68
C LYS A 38 10.36 23.80 -23.79
N ARG A 39 9.36 22.99 -23.44
CA ARG A 39 8.40 22.43 -24.39
C ARG A 39 6.95 22.67 -23.94
N PRO A 40 6.36 23.83 -24.29
CA PRO A 40 4.99 24.20 -23.90
C PRO A 40 3.90 23.59 -24.79
N TYR A 41 4.27 22.82 -25.82
CA TYR A 41 3.36 22.19 -26.78
C TYR A 41 3.40 20.67 -26.66
N PHE A 42 2.35 20.01 -27.19
CA PHE A 42 2.27 18.56 -27.21
C PHE A 42 3.31 17.94 -28.15
N HIS A 43 3.97 16.88 -27.70
CA HIS A 43 4.84 16.07 -28.53
C HIS A 43 4.89 14.63 -28.00
N VAL A 44 4.94 13.64 -28.91
CA VAL A 44 4.87 12.20 -28.57
C VAL A 44 6.07 11.71 -27.75
N LYS A 45 7.29 12.21 -28.05
CA LYS A 45 8.48 11.92 -27.23
C LYS A 45 8.24 12.32 -25.77
N PRO A 46 8.53 11.46 -24.79
CA PRO A 46 8.41 11.81 -23.38
C PRO A 46 9.16 13.11 -23.02
N LEU A 47 8.59 13.88 -22.11
CA LEU A 47 9.26 14.99 -21.43
C LEU A 47 10.36 14.44 -20.51
N GLU A 48 11.44 15.22 -20.39
CA GLU A 48 12.48 14.98 -19.40
C GLU A 48 11.94 15.16 -17.97
N LYS A 49 12.54 14.45 -17.01
CA LYS A 49 12.15 14.56 -15.60
C LYS A 49 12.25 16.00 -15.07
N SER A 50 13.22 16.77 -15.55
CA SER A 50 13.40 18.20 -15.23
C SER A 50 12.18 19.04 -15.61
N GLN A 51 11.63 18.82 -16.81
CA GLN A 51 10.44 19.50 -17.31
C GLN A 51 9.18 19.12 -16.52
N LEU A 52 9.04 17.84 -16.14
CA LEU A 52 7.93 17.39 -15.30
C LEU A 52 7.98 18.05 -13.91
N THR A 53 9.18 18.15 -13.32
CA THR A 53 9.39 18.86 -12.05
C THR A 53 9.10 20.35 -12.18
N ALA A 54 9.47 20.99 -13.30
CA ALA A 54 9.14 22.40 -13.55
C ALA A 54 7.62 22.64 -13.56
N TRP A 55 6.86 21.80 -14.27
CA TRP A 55 5.39 21.86 -14.27
C TRP A 55 4.79 21.67 -12.88
N ARG A 56 5.28 20.68 -12.11
CA ARG A 56 4.82 20.46 -10.72
C ARG A 56 5.03 21.71 -9.88
N ASN A 57 6.26 22.24 -9.87
CA ASN A 57 6.63 23.42 -9.09
C ASN A 57 5.80 24.66 -9.48
N TYR A 58 5.50 24.82 -10.77
CA TYR A 58 4.70 25.95 -11.23
C TYR A 58 3.22 25.81 -10.78
N LEU A 59 2.63 24.61 -10.92
CA LEU A 59 1.28 24.34 -10.42
C LEU A 59 1.21 24.54 -8.91
N ASP A 60 2.19 24.05 -8.15
CA ASP A 60 2.31 24.25 -6.71
C ASP A 60 2.36 25.73 -6.32
N TYR A 61 3.06 26.56 -7.11
CA TYR A 61 3.12 28.00 -6.89
C TYR A 61 1.77 28.68 -7.13
N GLU A 62 1.12 28.46 -8.27
CA GLU A 62 -0.18 29.10 -8.58
C GLU A 62 -1.28 28.65 -7.61
N ILE A 63 -1.31 27.37 -7.20
CA ILE A 63 -2.28 26.88 -6.21
C ILE A 63 -2.15 27.66 -4.89
N LYS A 64 -0.92 27.96 -4.46
CA LYS A 64 -0.68 28.79 -3.26
C LYS A 64 -1.13 30.24 -3.40
N GLN A 65 -1.18 30.78 -4.62
CA GLN A 65 -1.68 32.14 -4.87
C GLN A 65 -3.23 32.21 -4.82
N MET A 66 -3.92 31.06 -4.80
CA MET A 66 -5.38 30.95 -4.68
C MET A 66 -6.20 31.70 -5.75
N ASN A 67 -5.59 32.01 -6.91
CA ASN A 67 -6.30 32.60 -8.04
C ASN A 67 -6.88 31.51 -8.94
N ALA A 68 -8.16 31.19 -8.75
CA ALA A 68 -8.80 30.06 -9.42
C ALA A 68 -8.84 30.16 -10.96
N ALA A 69 -8.90 31.37 -11.52
CA ALA A 69 -8.88 31.57 -12.97
C ALA A 69 -7.48 31.25 -13.55
N ARG A 70 -6.42 31.75 -12.89
CA ARG A 70 -5.04 31.48 -13.30
C ARG A 70 -4.67 30.02 -13.15
N ILE A 71 -5.08 29.39 -12.05
CA ILE A 71 -4.80 27.97 -11.79
C ILE A 71 -5.42 27.10 -12.88
N ARG A 72 -6.70 27.32 -13.25
CA ARG A 72 -7.36 26.61 -14.35
C ARG A 72 -6.61 26.78 -15.67
N VAL A 73 -6.26 28.02 -16.03
CA VAL A 73 -5.50 28.30 -17.26
C VAL A 73 -4.15 27.59 -17.25
N LEU A 74 -3.44 27.55 -16.11
CA LEU A 74 -2.16 26.87 -16.03
C LEU A 74 -2.31 25.35 -16.12
N PHE A 75 -3.33 24.76 -15.48
CA PHE A 75 -3.63 23.34 -15.63
C PHE A 75 -3.91 22.98 -17.09
N GLU A 76 -4.75 23.74 -17.78
CA GLU A 76 -5.04 23.51 -19.20
C GLU A 76 -3.78 23.60 -20.07
N ARG A 77 -2.93 24.60 -19.82
CA ARG A 77 -1.61 24.70 -20.48
C ARG A 77 -0.72 23.48 -20.19
N CYS A 78 -0.66 23.05 -18.94
CA CYS A 78 0.12 21.89 -18.52
C CYS A 78 -0.35 20.62 -19.23
N LEU A 79 -1.66 20.40 -19.32
CA LEU A 79 -2.25 19.22 -19.94
C LEU A 79 -2.03 19.14 -21.45
N ILE A 80 -1.76 20.26 -22.13
CA ILE A 80 -1.31 20.24 -23.53
C ILE A 80 0.06 19.57 -23.64
N ALA A 81 1.05 20.03 -22.88
CA ALA A 81 2.41 19.48 -22.92
C ALA A 81 2.51 18.09 -22.28
N CYS A 82 1.73 17.86 -21.22
CA CYS A 82 1.76 16.67 -20.36
C CYS A 82 0.57 15.72 -20.61
N ALA A 83 -0.04 15.74 -21.80
CA ALA A 83 -1.26 14.98 -22.10
C ALA A 83 -1.18 13.47 -21.78
N PHE A 84 -0.01 12.84 -21.92
CA PHE A 84 0.19 11.41 -21.64
C PHE A 84 0.59 11.05 -20.20
N TYR A 85 0.58 12.02 -19.29
CA TYR A 85 0.99 11.83 -17.90
C TYR A 85 -0.23 11.87 -16.98
N GLU A 86 -0.68 10.70 -16.55
CA GLU A 86 -1.86 10.53 -15.68
C GLU A 86 -1.82 11.38 -14.41
N GLU A 87 -0.62 11.60 -13.85
CA GLU A 87 -0.42 12.40 -12.64
C GLU A 87 -1.04 13.80 -12.75
N PHE A 88 -0.85 14.49 -13.88
CA PHE A 88 -1.33 15.88 -14.03
C PHE A 88 -2.84 15.95 -14.22
N TRP A 89 -3.43 14.99 -14.93
CA TRP A 89 -4.89 14.87 -15.03
C TRP A 89 -5.51 14.62 -13.67
N MET A 90 -5.00 13.63 -12.92
CA MET A 90 -5.51 13.32 -11.59
C MET A 90 -5.26 14.43 -10.58
N ARG A 91 -4.18 15.21 -10.76
CA ARG A 91 -3.91 16.41 -9.95
C ARG A 91 -4.91 17.53 -10.27
N TYR A 92 -5.28 17.72 -11.54
CA TYR A 92 -6.27 18.73 -11.92
C TYR A 92 -7.66 18.36 -11.38
N VAL A 93 -8.07 17.10 -11.50
CA VAL A 93 -9.35 16.64 -10.94
C VAL A 93 -9.42 16.90 -9.44
N ARG A 94 -8.39 16.49 -8.67
CA ARG A 94 -8.34 16.76 -7.22
C ARG A 94 -8.46 18.24 -6.88
N TYR A 95 -7.75 19.10 -7.63
CA TYR A 95 -7.88 20.55 -7.45
C TYR A 95 -9.31 21.04 -7.69
N LEU A 96 -9.98 20.55 -8.73
CA LEU A 96 -11.36 20.93 -9.03
C LEU A 96 -12.33 20.46 -7.94
N GLU A 97 -12.14 19.25 -7.40
CA GLU A 97 -12.92 18.72 -6.27
C GLU A 97 -12.73 19.58 -5.01
N GLU A 98 -11.48 19.89 -4.64
CA GLU A 98 -11.15 20.74 -3.48
C GLU A 98 -11.67 22.18 -3.64
N ALA A 99 -11.69 22.70 -4.88
CA ALA A 99 -12.21 24.02 -5.20
C ALA A 99 -13.75 24.07 -5.28
N GLY A 100 -14.45 22.94 -5.11
CA GLY A 100 -15.91 22.87 -5.23
C GLY A 100 -16.41 23.16 -6.65
N ALA A 101 -15.66 22.75 -7.67
CA ALA A 101 -16.05 22.89 -9.07
C ALA A 101 -17.33 22.09 -9.39
N GLY A 102 -18.04 22.50 -10.45
CA GLY A 102 -19.24 21.81 -10.90
C GLY A 102 -18.94 20.40 -11.41
N GLU A 103 -19.89 19.48 -11.22
CA GLU A 103 -19.72 18.07 -11.59
C GLU A 103 -19.42 17.88 -13.08
N GLU A 104 -20.04 18.68 -13.95
CA GLU A 104 -19.79 18.63 -15.40
C GLU A 104 -18.38 19.10 -15.77
N GLU A 105 -17.79 20.03 -15.02
CA GLU A 105 -16.41 20.48 -15.23
C GLU A 105 -15.44 19.31 -14.95
N ILE A 106 -15.62 18.64 -13.79
CA ILE A 106 -14.81 17.49 -13.41
C ILE A 106 -15.00 16.32 -14.38
N ARG A 107 -16.25 16.03 -14.76
CA ARG A 107 -16.58 14.99 -15.74
C ARG A 107 -15.93 15.24 -17.09
N SER A 108 -15.93 16.49 -17.56
CA SER A 108 -15.26 16.88 -18.81
C SER A 108 -13.76 16.59 -18.78
N VAL A 109 -13.09 16.87 -17.65
CA VAL A 109 -11.67 16.53 -17.47
C VAL A 109 -11.44 15.02 -17.51
N TYR A 110 -12.27 14.23 -16.83
CA TYR A 110 -12.18 12.77 -16.88
C TYR A 110 -12.40 12.21 -18.29
N GLN A 111 -13.41 12.70 -19.01
CA GLN A 111 -13.69 12.27 -20.38
C GLN A 111 -12.52 12.56 -21.31
N ARG A 112 -11.96 13.77 -21.25
CA ARG A 112 -10.76 14.13 -22.02
C ARG A 112 -9.57 13.25 -21.66
N ALA A 113 -9.34 13.03 -20.37
CA ALA A 113 -8.25 12.18 -19.90
C ALA A 113 -8.42 10.74 -20.41
N CYS A 114 -9.56 10.10 -20.15
CA CYS A 114 -9.76 8.67 -20.34
C CYS A 114 -10.09 8.29 -21.79
N ILE A 115 -10.92 9.07 -22.47
CA ILE A 115 -11.40 8.73 -23.83
C ILE A 115 -10.38 9.13 -24.89
N ILE A 116 -9.67 10.26 -24.70
CA ILE A 116 -8.80 10.83 -25.75
C ILE A 116 -7.33 10.52 -25.48
N HIS A 117 -6.79 10.87 -24.31
CA HIS A 117 -5.34 10.91 -24.09
C HIS A 117 -4.75 9.67 -23.43
N LEU A 118 -5.45 9.09 -22.46
CA LEU A 118 -4.95 8.04 -21.56
C LEU A 118 -5.72 6.73 -21.71
N ARG A 119 -6.26 6.45 -22.91
CA ARG A 119 -7.10 5.26 -23.16
C ARG A 119 -6.47 3.97 -22.60
N GLU A 120 -5.18 3.75 -22.86
CA GLU A 120 -4.47 2.53 -22.42
C GLU A 120 -4.16 2.47 -20.91
N ARG A 121 -4.35 3.57 -20.16
CA ARG A 121 -4.08 3.63 -18.70
C ARG A 121 -5.40 3.46 -17.94
N PHE A 122 -5.58 2.30 -17.30
CA PHE A 122 -6.85 2.00 -16.63
C PHE A 122 -7.03 2.70 -15.28
N ARG A 123 -5.96 3.13 -14.57
CA ARG A 123 -6.08 3.75 -13.24
C ARG A 123 -6.91 5.05 -13.23
N PRO A 124 -6.72 6.01 -14.15
CA PRO A 124 -7.61 7.15 -14.29
C PRO A 124 -9.08 6.76 -14.52
N HIS A 125 -9.33 5.67 -15.26
CA HIS A 125 -10.68 5.18 -15.52
C HIS A 125 -11.33 4.61 -14.27
N LEU A 126 -10.58 3.92 -13.39
CA LEU A 126 -11.08 3.49 -12.07
C LEU A 126 -11.52 4.67 -11.21
N SER A 127 -10.73 5.75 -11.21
CA SER A 127 -11.09 6.98 -10.51
C SER A 127 -12.31 7.66 -11.12
N TRP A 128 -12.42 7.67 -12.45
CA TRP A 128 -13.61 8.20 -13.13
C TRP A 128 -14.87 7.39 -12.79
N ALA A 129 -14.78 6.06 -12.79
CA ALA A 129 -15.88 5.20 -12.39
C ALA A 129 -16.31 5.45 -10.93
N ALA A 130 -15.36 5.69 -10.01
CA ALA A 130 -15.67 6.04 -8.63
C ALA A 130 -16.37 7.41 -8.53
N PHE A 131 -15.91 8.40 -9.30
CA PHE A 131 -16.56 9.71 -9.39
C PHE A 131 -18.00 9.60 -9.91
N GLU A 132 -18.26 8.86 -10.99
CA GLU A 132 -19.62 8.71 -11.52
C GLU A 132 -20.54 8.02 -10.53
N GLU A 133 -20.05 7.01 -9.81
CA GLU A 133 -20.81 6.37 -8.75
C GLU A 133 -21.13 7.34 -7.59
N GLU A 134 -20.16 8.15 -7.15
CA GLU A 134 -20.37 9.15 -6.11
C GLU A 134 -21.46 10.16 -6.50
N LYS A 135 -21.53 10.53 -7.79
CA LYS A 135 -22.57 11.43 -8.31
C LYS A 135 -23.90 10.71 -8.60
N GLY A 136 -24.02 9.43 -8.26
CA GLY A 136 -25.25 8.64 -8.42
C GLY A 136 -25.41 7.99 -9.79
N ASN A 137 -24.44 8.12 -10.70
CA ASN A 137 -24.45 7.52 -12.03
C ASN A 137 -23.83 6.11 -12.02
N SER A 138 -24.43 5.18 -11.27
CA SER A 138 -23.88 3.83 -11.13
C SER A 138 -23.82 3.04 -12.44
N ASP A 139 -24.78 3.23 -13.35
CA ASP A 139 -24.77 2.56 -14.66
C ASP A 139 -23.55 2.98 -15.48
N ARG A 140 -23.26 4.28 -15.52
CA ARG A 140 -22.08 4.81 -16.20
C ARG A 140 -20.77 4.35 -15.56
N SER A 141 -20.75 4.25 -14.23
CA SER A 141 -19.61 3.67 -13.50
C SER A 141 -19.32 2.24 -13.97
N LEU A 142 -20.37 1.41 -14.08
CA LEU A 142 -20.26 0.02 -14.54
C LEU A 142 -19.84 -0.08 -16.00
N GLU A 143 -20.39 0.76 -16.89
CA GLU A 143 -19.96 0.82 -18.30
C GLU A 143 -18.45 1.10 -18.43
N ILE A 144 -17.93 2.05 -17.65
CA ILE A 144 -16.49 2.36 -17.63
C ILE A 144 -15.69 1.15 -17.12
N LEU A 145 -16.15 0.49 -16.07
CA LEU A 145 -15.47 -0.67 -15.49
C LEU A 145 -15.49 -1.87 -16.44
N GLU A 146 -16.59 -2.09 -17.16
CA GLU A 146 -16.71 -3.14 -18.19
C GLU A 146 -15.75 -2.89 -19.36
N ASP A 147 -15.61 -1.63 -19.82
CA ASP A 147 -14.61 -1.28 -20.84
C ASP A 147 -13.18 -1.59 -20.37
N ILE A 148 -12.86 -1.29 -19.09
CA ILE A 148 -11.56 -1.66 -18.51
C ILE A 148 -11.39 -3.18 -18.48
N GLN A 149 -12.42 -3.93 -18.06
CA GLN A 149 -12.37 -5.39 -18.00
C GLN A 149 -12.16 -6.01 -19.39
N ALA A 150 -12.77 -5.44 -20.44
CA ALA A 150 -12.60 -5.90 -21.81
C ALA A 150 -11.17 -5.64 -22.33
N ARG A 151 -10.60 -4.45 -22.04
CA ARG A 151 -9.25 -4.07 -22.51
C ARG A 151 -8.13 -4.69 -21.68
N VAL A 152 -8.35 -4.83 -20.38
CA VAL A 152 -7.38 -5.36 -19.41
C VAL A 152 -8.08 -6.37 -18.49
N PRO A 153 -8.39 -7.60 -18.99
CA PRO A 153 -9.10 -8.61 -18.20
C PRO A 153 -8.39 -9.01 -16.90
N GLY A 154 -7.06 -8.84 -16.85
CA GLY A 154 -6.26 -9.10 -15.65
C GLY A 154 -6.32 -8.05 -14.56
N SER A 155 -7.02 -6.92 -14.78
CA SER A 155 -7.18 -5.89 -13.76
C SER A 155 -8.22 -6.31 -12.72
N LEU A 156 -7.79 -7.04 -11.69
CA LEU A 156 -8.68 -7.44 -10.59
C LEU A 156 -9.34 -6.23 -9.91
N GLU A 157 -8.67 -5.08 -9.87
CA GLU A 157 -9.22 -3.84 -9.30
C GLU A 157 -10.53 -3.44 -9.99
N ALA A 158 -10.61 -3.53 -11.32
CA ALA A 158 -11.81 -3.19 -12.08
C ALA A 158 -12.98 -4.14 -11.76
N TRP A 159 -12.70 -5.43 -11.65
CA TRP A 159 -13.69 -6.44 -11.26
C TRP A 159 -14.20 -6.21 -9.83
N MET A 160 -13.30 -5.95 -8.88
CA MET A 160 -13.65 -5.75 -7.48
C MET A 160 -14.44 -4.45 -7.28
N GLN A 161 -14.10 -3.40 -8.02
CA GLN A 161 -14.85 -2.14 -7.99
C GLN A 161 -16.25 -2.35 -8.56
N ALA A 162 -16.41 -3.05 -9.69
CA ALA A 162 -17.71 -3.31 -10.31
C ALA A 162 -18.64 -4.14 -9.39
N ALA A 163 -18.12 -5.22 -8.79
CA ALA A 163 -18.86 -5.99 -7.80
C ALA A 163 -19.24 -5.13 -6.57
N GLY A 164 -18.37 -4.19 -6.18
CA GLY A 164 -18.64 -3.22 -5.13
C GLY A 164 -19.76 -2.24 -5.44
N VAL A 165 -19.85 -1.77 -6.69
CA VAL A 165 -20.92 -0.89 -7.19
C VAL A 165 -22.26 -1.62 -7.15
N GLU A 166 -22.36 -2.81 -7.75
CA GLU A 166 -23.60 -3.62 -7.74
C GLU A 166 -24.07 -3.96 -6.32
N ARG A 167 -23.13 -4.26 -5.42
CA ARG A 167 -23.43 -4.46 -4.00
C ARG A 167 -24.04 -3.20 -3.37
N ARG A 168 -23.51 -2.00 -3.63
CA ARG A 168 -24.04 -0.73 -3.09
C ARG A 168 -25.41 -0.38 -3.68
N ARG A 169 -25.71 -0.85 -4.89
CA ARG A 169 -27.06 -0.80 -5.50
C ARG A 169 -28.04 -1.84 -4.94
N ASN A 170 -27.61 -2.68 -4.01
CA ASN A 170 -28.37 -3.82 -3.47
C ASN A 170 -28.69 -4.91 -4.52
N ASN A 171 -27.92 -4.96 -5.62
CA ASN A 171 -28.06 -5.99 -6.65
C ASN A 171 -27.04 -7.11 -6.42
N LEU A 172 -27.32 -7.92 -5.39
CA LEU A 172 -26.43 -9.02 -5.00
C LEU A 172 -26.31 -10.10 -6.09
N GLY A 173 -27.31 -10.24 -6.97
CA GLY A 173 -27.28 -11.17 -8.09
C GLY A 173 -26.21 -10.81 -9.11
N ALA A 174 -26.22 -9.57 -9.61
CA ALA A 174 -25.20 -9.09 -10.54
C ALA A 174 -23.80 -9.10 -9.92
N ALA A 175 -23.67 -8.75 -8.63
CA ALA A 175 -22.38 -8.83 -7.94
C ALA A 175 -21.80 -10.26 -7.94
N LYS A 176 -22.63 -11.30 -7.74
CA LYS A 176 -22.20 -12.71 -7.84
C LYS A 176 -21.75 -13.06 -9.25
N GLU A 177 -22.51 -12.63 -10.26
CA GLU A 177 -22.17 -12.88 -11.66
C GLU A 177 -20.81 -12.26 -12.04
N ILE A 178 -20.53 -11.04 -11.56
CA ILE A 178 -19.23 -10.38 -11.74
C ILE A 178 -18.10 -11.21 -11.11
N PHE A 179 -18.29 -11.73 -9.89
CA PHE A 179 -17.30 -12.61 -9.26
C PHE A 179 -17.09 -13.91 -10.05
N SER A 180 -18.17 -14.57 -10.47
CA SER A 180 -18.09 -15.80 -11.27
C SER A 180 -17.37 -15.60 -12.60
N ARG A 181 -17.71 -14.52 -13.33
CA ARG A 181 -16.98 -14.13 -14.56
C ARG A 181 -15.50 -13.87 -14.30
N CYS A 182 -15.17 -13.17 -13.22
CA CYS A 182 -13.79 -12.89 -12.85
C CYS A 182 -13.01 -14.18 -12.54
N LEU A 183 -13.61 -15.12 -11.82
CA LEU A 183 -13.01 -16.42 -11.54
C LEU A 183 -12.78 -17.23 -12.82
N GLN A 184 -13.76 -17.29 -13.73
CA GLN A 184 -13.61 -17.93 -15.03
C GLN A 184 -12.46 -17.29 -15.83
N GLN A 185 -12.38 -15.96 -15.86
CA GLN A 185 -11.31 -15.24 -16.52
C GLN A 185 -9.92 -15.53 -15.91
N CYS A 186 -9.84 -15.75 -14.59
CA CYS A 186 -8.62 -16.19 -13.92
C CYS A 186 -8.26 -17.64 -14.28
N GLN A 187 -9.25 -18.52 -14.45
CA GLN A 187 -9.03 -19.91 -14.89
C GLN A 187 -8.54 -19.96 -16.34
N ASP A 188 -9.18 -19.20 -17.25
CA ASP A 188 -8.80 -19.12 -18.66
C ASP A 188 -7.37 -18.61 -18.86
N ARG A 189 -6.86 -17.81 -17.91
CA ARG A 189 -5.49 -17.26 -17.92
C ARG A 189 -4.52 -18.08 -17.07
N GLU A 190 -4.97 -19.16 -16.45
CA GLU A 190 -4.23 -20.02 -15.54
C GLU A 190 -3.57 -19.27 -14.35
N ASP A 191 -4.14 -18.13 -13.94
CA ASP A 191 -3.60 -17.31 -12.84
C ASP A 191 -4.13 -17.80 -11.49
N LYS A 192 -3.43 -18.78 -10.92
CA LYS A 192 -3.76 -19.39 -9.63
C LYS A 192 -3.79 -18.40 -8.46
N ASN A 193 -2.91 -17.40 -8.45
CA ASN A 193 -2.83 -16.43 -7.36
C ASN A 193 -3.99 -15.43 -7.43
N ALA A 194 -4.30 -14.93 -8.63
CA ALA A 194 -5.47 -14.09 -8.86
C ALA A 194 -6.76 -14.84 -8.50
N HIS A 195 -6.90 -16.10 -8.93
CA HIS A 195 -8.05 -16.94 -8.60
C HIS A 195 -8.25 -17.06 -7.09
N SER A 196 -7.20 -17.40 -6.34
CA SER A 196 -7.27 -17.47 -4.87
C SER A 196 -7.67 -16.11 -4.25
N HIS A 197 -7.13 -15.00 -4.75
CA HIS A 197 -7.44 -13.67 -4.24
C HIS A 197 -8.90 -13.28 -4.46
N VAL A 198 -9.44 -13.56 -5.66
CA VAL A 198 -10.85 -13.31 -6.00
C VAL A 198 -11.76 -14.21 -5.17
N SER A 199 -11.41 -15.49 -5.02
CA SER A 199 -12.17 -16.45 -4.22
C SER A 199 -12.29 -16.04 -2.75
N LEU A 200 -11.20 -15.54 -2.15
CA LEU A 200 -11.21 -14.99 -0.79
C LEU A 200 -12.20 -13.83 -0.64
N LYS A 201 -12.24 -12.92 -1.62
CA LYS A 201 -13.18 -11.79 -1.62
C LYS A 201 -14.61 -12.25 -1.89
N PHE A 202 -14.81 -13.20 -2.78
CA PHE A 202 -16.12 -13.74 -3.10
C PHE A 202 -16.73 -14.49 -1.92
N ALA A 203 -15.96 -15.31 -1.22
CA ALA A 203 -16.39 -15.99 0.00
C ALA A 203 -16.80 -15.01 1.10
N ARG A 204 -16.01 -13.95 1.33
CA ARG A 204 -16.39 -12.86 2.25
C ARG A 204 -17.68 -12.18 1.83
N PHE A 205 -17.85 -11.93 0.52
CA PHE A 205 -19.06 -11.32 0.01
C PHE A 205 -20.29 -12.20 0.26
N GLN A 206 -20.17 -13.50 0.01
CA GLN A 206 -21.24 -14.48 0.20
C GLN A 206 -21.64 -14.61 1.68
N SER A 207 -20.65 -14.66 2.57
CA SER A 207 -20.88 -14.75 4.01
C SER A 207 -21.51 -13.48 4.59
N PHE A 208 -20.92 -12.31 4.32
CA PHE A 208 -21.35 -11.06 4.96
C PHE A 208 -22.57 -10.40 4.31
N PHE A 209 -22.66 -10.42 2.97
CA PHE A 209 -23.73 -9.71 2.26
C PHE A 209 -24.85 -10.62 1.80
N CYS A 210 -24.58 -11.90 1.52
CA CYS A 210 -25.62 -12.86 1.16
C CYS A 210 -26.09 -13.74 2.32
N SER A 211 -25.49 -13.60 3.50
CA SER A 211 -25.79 -14.37 4.72
C SER A 211 -25.76 -15.89 4.49
N ASP A 212 -24.81 -16.35 3.65
CA ASP A 212 -24.69 -17.74 3.24
C ASP A 212 -23.24 -18.22 3.42
N PRO A 213 -22.84 -18.50 4.67
CA PRO A 213 -21.47 -18.95 4.97
C PRO A 213 -21.18 -20.35 4.42
N ASP A 214 -22.21 -21.17 4.18
CA ASP A 214 -22.06 -22.50 3.58
C ASP A 214 -21.49 -22.42 2.16
N LYS A 215 -22.06 -21.57 1.31
CA LYS A 215 -21.50 -21.33 -0.03
C LYS A 215 -20.12 -20.68 0.01
N ALA A 216 -19.85 -19.84 1.02
CA ALA A 216 -18.51 -19.26 1.20
C ALA A 216 -17.44 -20.33 1.45
N VAL A 217 -17.77 -21.36 2.26
CA VAL A 217 -16.91 -22.53 2.50
C VAL A 217 -16.71 -23.33 1.20
N GLU A 218 -17.76 -23.54 0.42
CA GLU A 218 -17.67 -24.25 -0.89
C GLU A 218 -16.71 -23.53 -1.86
N ILE A 219 -16.87 -22.21 -2.04
CA ILE A 219 -15.99 -21.39 -2.88
C ILE A 219 -14.52 -21.51 -2.46
N LEU A 220 -14.25 -21.51 -1.14
CA LEU A 220 -12.88 -21.61 -0.63
C LEU A 220 -12.28 -23.00 -0.81
N LYS A 221 -13.09 -24.07 -0.72
CA LYS A 221 -12.64 -25.43 -1.03
C LYS A 221 -12.26 -25.57 -2.51
N GLU A 222 -13.10 -25.08 -3.41
CA GLU A 222 -12.80 -25.07 -4.85
C GLU A 222 -11.51 -24.28 -5.14
N ALA A 223 -11.33 -23.14 -4.49
CA ALA A 223 -10.12 -22.34 -4.62
C ALA A 223 -8.87 -23.02 -4.06
N HIS A 224 -9.00 -23.81 -3.00
CA HIS A 224 -7.91 -24.61 -2.44
C HIS A 224 -7.51 -25.75 -3.39
N GLU A 225 -8.48 -26.48 -3.93
CA GLU A 225 -8.20 -27.54 -4.90
C GLU A 225 -7.49 -27.01 -6.16
N TYR A 226 -7.87 -25.80 -6.60
CA TYR A 226 -7.20 -25.14 -7.72
C TYR A 226 -5.78 -24.63 -7.37
N ASN A 227 -5.54 -24.19 -6.14
CA ASN A 227 -4.25 -23.68 -5.67
C ASN A 227 -3.91 -24.12 -4.23
N LYS A 228 -3.33 -25.33 -4.13
CA LYS A 228 -2.99 -25.98 -2.84
C LYS A 228 -1.89 -25.28 -2.06
N GLU A 229 -1.05 -24.49 -2.72
CA GLU A 229 0.10 -23.82 -2.10
C GLU A 229 -0.32 -22.58 -1.29
N ASN A 230 -1.52 -22.04 -1.55
CA ASN A 230 -1.96 -20.79 -0.93
C ASN A 230 -2.58 -21.00 0.46
N GLY A 231 -1.74 -20.90 1.49
CA GLY A 231 -2.17 -20.99 2.89
C GLY A 231 -3.22 -19.95 3.32
N ASN A 232 -3.35 -18.81 2.63
CA ASN A 232 -4.36 -17.82 2.99
C ASN A 232 -5.78 -18.33 2.73
N VAL A 233 -5.97 -19.20 1.72
CA VAL A 233 -7.27 -19.83 1.43
C VAL A 233 -7.68 -20.74 2.56
N LEU A 234 -6.76 -21.56 3.07
CA LEU A 234 -6.99 -22.46 4.21
C LEU A 234 -7.34 -21.68 5.48
N LEU A 235 -6.63 -20.58 5.77
CA LEU A 235 -6.94 -19.73 6.91
C LEU A 235 -8.34 -19.13 6.81
N ALA A 236 -8.73 -18.65 5.62
CA ALA A 236 -10.07 -18.13 5.41
C ALA A 236 -11.14 -19.22 5.50
N LEU A 237 -10.84 -20.45 5.09
CA LEU A 237 -11.74 -21.60 5.18
C LEU A 237 -12.06 -21.92 6.64
N VAL A 238 -11.04 -21.89 7.52
CA VAL A 238 -11.21 -22.04 8.98
C VAL A 238 -12.14 -20.97 9.53
N ASP A 239 -11.90 -19.70 9.18
CA ASP A 239 -12.72 -18.57 9.65
C ASP A 239 -14.18 -18.72 9.20
N GLN A 240 -14.42 -19.07 7.92
CA GLN A 240 -15.78 -19.24 7.40
C GLN A 240 -16.49 -20.46 7.99
N ALA A 241 -15.77 -21.56 8.22
CA ALA A 241 -16.31 -22.75 8.85
C ALA A 241 -16.81 -22.49 10.29
N LEU A 242 -16.15 -21.58 11.02
CA LEU A 242 -16.59 -21.15 12.35
C LEU A 242 -17.82 -20.23 12.34
N ILE A 243 -18.02 -19.48 11.26
CA ILE A 243 -19.17 -18.58 11.09
C ILE A 243 -20.46 -19.35 10.73
N CYS A 244 -20.35 -20.52 10.11
CA CYS A 244 -21.49 -21.39 9.79
C CYS A 244 -22.38 -21.69 11.02
N GLN A 245 -23.67 -21.90 10.78
CA GLN A 245 -24.62 -22.34 11.81
C GLN A 245 -25.29 -23.65 11.38
N PRO A 246 -24.98 -24.80 12.02
CA PRO A 246 -23.98 -24.98 13.09
C PRO A 246 -22.53 -24.83 12.59
N PRO A 247 -21.56 -24.49 13.47
CA PRO A 247 -20.15 -24.38 13.08
C PRO A 247 -19.59 -25.70 12.56
N LYS A 248 -18.83 -25.64 11.46
CA LYS A 248 -18.24 -26.81 10.79
C LYS A 248 -16.84 -27.10 11.33
N PHE A 249 -16.74 -27.52 12.58
CA PHE A 249 -15.43 -27.76 13.24
C PHE A 249 -14.55 -28.77 12.51
N GLN A 250 -15.13 -29.83 11.93
CA GLN A 250 -14.38 -30.84 11.19
C GLN A 250 -13.69 -30.26 9.94
N GLU A 251 -14.37 -29.37 9.22
CA GLU A 251 -13.82 -28.68 8.05
C GLU A 251 -12.65 -27.77 8.44
N ALA A 252 -12.78 -27.05 9.55
CA ALA A 252 -11.72 -26.21 10.08
C ALA A 252 -10.49 -27.02 10.52
N ILE A 253 -10.69 -28.16 11.20
CA ILE A 253 -9.59 -29.05 11.59
C ILE A 253 -8.89 -29.61 10.35
N GLN A 254 -9.65 -30.04 9.34
CA GLN A 254 -9.09 -30.57 8.10
C GLN A 254 -8.25 -29.52 7.38
N ALA A 255 -8.74 -28.29 7.24
CA ALA A 255 -8.01 -27.18 6.63
C ALA A 255 -6.70 -26.84 7.38
N LEU A 256 -6.72 -26.90 8.71
CA LEU A 256 -5.52 -26.70 9.54
C LEU A 256 -4.51 -27.84 9.38
N LYS A 257 -4.97 -29.09 9.33
CA LYS A 257 -4.11 -30.27 9.07
C LYS A 257 -3.45 -30.17 7.69
N GLU A 258 -4.23 -29.87 6.65
CA GLU A 258 -3.71 -29.64 5.30
C GLU A 258 -2.70 -28.49 5.24
N GLY A 259 -2.90 -27.42 6.02
CA GLY A 259 -1.95 -26.33 6.15
C GLY A 259 -0.62 -26.77 6.80
N VAL A 260 -0.65 -27.72 7.73
CA VAL A 260 0.57 -28.32 8.31
C VAL A 260 1.28 -29.24 7.32
N GLU A 261 0.55 -29.96 6.47
CA GLU A 261 1.11 -30.93 5.53
C GLU A 261 1.67 -30.27 4.26
N ASN A 262 0.93 -29.32 3.67
CA ASN A 262 1.22 -28.76 2.35
C ASN A 262 2.07 -27.48 2.39
N CYS A 263 2.29 -26.88 3.56
CA CYS A 263 3.04 -25.63 3.64
C CYS A 263 4.55 -25.85 3.51
N GLN A 264 5.14 -25.33 2.43
CA GLN A 264 6.57 -25.45 2.14
C GLN A 264 7.45 -24.61 3.08
N GLN A 265 6.93 -23.48 3.59
CA GLN A 265 7.70 -22.55 4.41
C GLN A 265 7.67 -23.00 5.89
N PRO A 266 8.81 -23.30 6.53
CA PRO A 266 8.84 -23.86 7.89
C PRO A 266 8.12 -22.99 8.94
N GLY A 267 8.28 -21.67 8.87
CA GLY A 267 7.62 -20.73 9.78
C GLY A 267 6.09 -20.74 9.64
N ASN A 268 5.58 -20.81 8.41
CA ASN A 268 4.14 -20.89 8.17
C ASN A 268 3.57 -22.24 8.59
N ARG A 269 4.30 -23.33 8.35
CA ARG A 269 3.94 -24.68 8.81
C ARG A 269 3.82 -24.76 10.34
N LEU A 270 4.75 -24.14 11.06
CA LEU A 270 4.68 -24.01 12.52
C LEU A 270 3.48 -23.19 12.97
N MET A 271 3.17 -22.10 12.28
CA MET A 271 1.98 -21.29 12.57
C MET A 271 0.69 -22.11 12.42
N PHE A 272 0.55 -22.90 11.35
CA PHE A 272 -0.58 -23.82 11.19
C PHE A 272 -0.64 -24.87 12.31
N ALA A 273 0.51 -25.43 12.73
CA ALA A 273 0.55 -26.42 13.81
C ALA A 273 0.14 -25.82 15.16
N HIS A 274 0.55 -24.59 15.46
CA HIS A 274 0.08 -23.86 16.65
C HIS A 274 -1.43 -23.61 16.57
N ARG A 275 -1.93 -23.10 15.43
CA ARG A 275 -3.37 -22.86 15.25
C ARG A 275 -4.19 -24.14 15.38
N LEU A 276 -3.72 -25.26 14.82
CA LEU A 276 -4.34 -26.57 14.98
C LEU A 276 -4.43 -26.99 16.45
N PHE A 277 -3.32 -26.89 17.20
CA PHE A 277 -3.31 -27.21 18.63
C PHE A 277 -4.31 -26.36 19.42
N HIS A 278 -4.31 -25.04 19.21
CA HIS A 278 -5.24 -24.14 19.89
C HIS A 278 -6.69 -24.47 19.53
N PHE A 279 -6.97 -24.64 18.24
CA PHE A 279 -8.31 -24.99 17.76
C PHE A 279 -8.82 -26.30 18.37
N MET A 280 -8.00 -27.35 18.37
CA MET A 280 -8.35 -28.65 18.96
C MET A 280 -8.52 -28.59 20.49
N SER A 281 -7.87 -27.62 21.15
CA SER A 281 -8.04 -27.39 22.59
C SER A 281 -9.32 -26.65 22.95
N GLU A 282 -9.78 -25.75 22.08
CA GLU A 282 -10.95 -24.90 22.35
C GLU A 282 -12.23 -25.48 21.77
N CYS A 283 -12.16 -26.09 20.58
CA CYS A 283 -13.30 -26.56 19.80
C CYS A 283 -13.31 -28.09 19.60
N GLY A 284 -12.33 -28.82 20.14
CA GLY A 284 -12.25 -30.27 20.01
C GLY A 284 -13.41 -30.98 20.71
N GLN A 285 -14.07 -31.90 19.99
CA GLN A 285 -15.17 -32.69 20.55
C GLN A 285 -14.69 -34.02 21.16
N ASP A 286 -13.56 -34.56 20.69
CA ASP A 286 -13.02 -35.82 21.18
C ASP A 286 -12.07 -35.63 22.37
N SER A 287 -12.08 -36.56 23.31
CA SER A 287 -11.19 -36.53 24.50
C SER A 287 -9.70 -36.54 24.13
N ASN A 288 -9.34 -37.04 22.95
CA ASN A 288 -7.97 -37.10 22.45
C ASN A 288 -7.58 -35.90 21.55
N SER A 289 -8.47 -34.94 21.32
CA SER A 289 -8.21 -33.82 20.39
C SER A 289 -6.97 -33.02 20.78
N VAL A 290 -6.84 -32.70 22.08
CA VAL A 290 -5.70 -31.93 22.61
C VAL A 290 -4.38 -32.69 22.46
N SER A 291 -4.40 -34.01 22.76
CA SER A 291 -3.19 -34.83 22.71
C SER A 291 -2.70 -35.03 21.27
N GLU A 292 -3.63 -35.18 20.32
CA GLU A 292 -3.33 -35.22 18.88
C GLU A 292 -2.72 -33.89 18.40
N GLY A 293 -3.37 -32.75 18.70
CA GLY A 293 -2.85 -31.43 18.32
C GLY A 293 -1.46 -31.15 18.89
N LEU A 294 -1.22 -31.51 20.15
CA LEU A 294 0.08 -31.36 20.79
C LEU A 294 1.16 -32.30 20.19
N ARG A 295 0.76 -33.48 19.73
CA ARG A 295 1.66 -34.40 19.02
C ARG A 295 2.12 -33.80 17.69
N VAL A 296 1.20 -33.26 16.90
CA VAL A 296 1.51 -32.60 15.62
C VAL A 296 2.42 -31.40 15.83
N LEU A 297 2.12 -30.54 16.81
CA LEU A 297 2.96 -29.38 17.13
C LEU A 297 4.39 -29.77 17.52
N ARG A 298 4.54 -30.76 18.41
CA ARG A 298 5.87 -31.25 18.82
C ARG A 298 6.65 -31.83 17.65
N GLN A 299 6.00 -32.58 16.76
CA GLN A 299 6.63 -33.15 15.58
C GLN A 299 7.20 -32.05 14.67
N VAL A 300 6.39 -31.04 14.33
CA VAL A 300 6.84 -29.92 13.49
C VAL A 300 7.98 -29.14 14.15
N GLN A 301 7.92 -28.89 15.47
CA GLN A 301 9.00 -28.23 16.20
C GLN A 301 10.31 -29.03 16.19
N MET A 302 10.25 -30.36 16.29
CA MET A 302 11.44 -31.21 16.19
C MET A 302 12.04 -31.16 14.80
N GLU A 303 11.22 -31.24 13.75
CA GLU A 303 11.67 -31.13 12.36
C GLU A 303 12.35 -29.79 12.08
N MET A 304 11.81 -28.68 12.60
CA MET A 304 12.45 -27.37 12.47
C MET A 304 13.82 -27.30 13.16
N ARG A 305 13.93 -27.83 14.39
CA ARG A 305 15.22 -27.88 15.09
C ARG A 305 16.26 -28.72 14.34
N GLN A 306 15.83 -29.81 13.70
CA GLN A 306 16.70 -30.64 12.86
C GLN A 306 17.16 -29.87 11.62
N MET A 307 16.26 -29.11 10.96
CA MET A 307 16.62 -28.24 9.84
C MET A 307 17.62 -27.15 10.25
N ASP A 308 17.39 -26.48 11.38
CA ASP A 308 18.30 -25.45 11.91
C ASP A 308 19.69 -26.03 12.23
N SER A 309 19.74 -27.22 12.85
CA SER A 309 20.98 -27.93 13.13
C SER A 309 21.73 -28.32 11.84
N ALA A 310 21.01 -28.83 10.83
CA ALA A 310 21.59 -29.20 9.54
C ALA A 310 22.12 -27.99 8.76
N MET A 311 21.42 -26.85 8.83
CA MET A 311 21.91 -25.59 8.24
C MET A 311 23.20 -25.11 8.91
N ALA A 312 23.28 -25.17 10.24
CA ALA A 312 24.49 -24.81 10.99
C ALA A 312 25.68 -25.74 10.66
N GLU A 313 25.43 -27.04 10.51
CA GLU A 313 26.45 -28.02 10.09
C GLU A 313 26.93 -27.77 8.64
N MET A 314 26.04 -27.35 7.74
CA MET A 314 26.41 -27.01 6.36
C MET A 314 27.23 -25.73 6.26
N GLU A 315 26.91 -24.70 7.07
CA GLU A 315 27.68 -23.46 7.15
C GLU A 315 29.09 -23.69 7.71
N THR A 316 29.21 -24.53 8.74
CA THR A 316 30.51 -24.90 9.31
C THR A 316 31.36 -25.72 8.33
N ALA A 317 30.77 -26.65 7.59
CA ALA A 317 31.47 -27.41 6.54
C ALA A 317 31.95 -26.53 5.37
N SER A 318 31.12 -25.58 4.91
CA SER A 318 31.47 -24.60 3.87
C SER A 318 32.66 -23.71 4.28
N ASN A 319 32.66 -23.22 5.52
CA ASN A 319 33.77 -22.40 6.05
C ASN A 319 35.08 -23.20 6.18
N THR A 320 35.00 -24.50 6.45
CA THR A 320 36.17 -25.38 6.52
C THR A 320 36.76 -25.64 5.13
N SER A 321 35.94 -25.68 4.06
CA SER A 321 36.42 -25.83 2.68
C SER A 321 37.11 -24.58 2.13
N LYS A 322 36.67 -23.37 2.50
CA LYS A 322 37.30 -22.10 2.07
C LYS A 322 38.65 -21.82 2.74
N GLN A 323 38.94 -22.46 3.88
CA GLN A 323 40.29 -22.42 4.48
C GLN A 323 41.28 -23.41 3.86
N GLY A 324 40.83 -24.31 2.96
CA GLY A 324 41.67 -25.30 2.29
C GLY A 324 42.41 -24.83 1.03
N GLU A 325 42.08 -23.66 0.48
CA GLU A 325 42.68 -23.15 -0.79
C GLU A 325 43.74 -22.03 -0.60
N VAL A 326 44.20 -21.77 0.62
CA VAL A 326 45.33 -20.83 0.85
C VAL A 326 46.44 -21.50 1.65
N ALA A 327 47.10 -22.49 1.06
CA ALA A 327 48.37 -23.01 1.53
C ALA A 327 49.27 -23.39 0.34
N GLY A 328 49.88 -22.39 -0.28
CA GLY A 328 50.90 -22.62 -1.30
C GLY A 328 51.48 -21.34 -1.89
N GLY A 329 52.67 -20.95 -1.42
CA GLY A 329 53.54 -19.98 -2.12
C GLY A 329 53.73 -18.65 -1.39
N GLY A 330 54.82 -18.55 -0.64
CA GLY A 330 55.30 -17.25 -0.13
C GLY A 330 56.04 -16.46 -1.21
N ILE A 331 55.79 -15.16 -1.27
CA ILE A 331 56.78 -14.13 -1.63
C ILE A 331 56.54 -12.93 -0.72
N ALA A 332 57.60 -12.51 -0.03
CA ALA A 332 57.65 -11.35 0.84
C ALA A 332 57.62 -10.05 0.02
N VAL A 333 56.89 -9.04 0.50
CA VAL A 333 57.16 -7.63 0.20
C VAL A 333 57.11 -6.82 1.50
N VAL A 334 58.30 -6.46 1.95
CA VAL A 334 58.64 -5.32 2.83
C VAL A 334 58.50 -4.07 1.94
N GLU A 335 57.93 -2.92 2.29
CA GLU A 335 58.12 -2.04 3.45
C GLU A 335 57.09 -0.88 3.38
N SER A 336 56.64 -0.34 4.51
CA SER A 336 57.04 1.02 4.92
C SER A 336 56.40 1.41 6.24
N ARG A 337 57.20 2.14 7.00
CA ARG A 337 57.17 2.39 8.44
C ARG A 337 56.99 3.89 8.64
N ARG A 338 56.13 4.33 9.57
CA ARG A 338 56.27 5.61 10.28
C ARG A 338 55.37 5.63 11.54
N GLU A 339 55.90 5.27 12.70
CA GLU A 339 56.56 6.10 13.75
C GLU A 339 55.61 6.54 14.88
N LYS A 340 56.12 6.33 16.11
CA LYS A 340 55.53 6.64 17.41
C LYS A 340 55.75 8.10 17.81
N ARG A 341 54.84 8.63 18.64
CA ARG A 341 55.04 9.51 19.83
C ARG A 341 53.65 9.73 20.46
N SER A 342 53.38 9.94 21.76
CA SER A 342 53.96 9.65 23.09
C SER A 342 53.27 10.64 24.06
N ASN A 343 52.71 10.16 25.19
CA ASN A 343 52.46 10.88 26.46
C ASN A 343 51.56 12.14 26.47
N GLN A 344 50.86 12.58 27.51
CA GLN A 344 50.81 12.30 28.96
C GLN A 344 49.53 12.99 29.52
N GLU A 345 48.77 12.33 30.40
CA GLU A 345 48.55 12.65 31.83
C GLU A 345 47.35 13.54 32.24
N LYS A 346 46.46 12.89 33.03
CA LYS A 346 45.87 13.27 34.33
C LYS A 346 45.26 14.67 34.52
N SER A 347 43.99 14.70 34.93
CA SER A 347 43.61 14.96 36.35
C SER A 347 42.10 15.10 36.51
N SER A 348 41.58 14.59 37.63
CA SER A 348 40.25 14.92 38.16
C SER A 348 40.39 15.95 39.30
N PRO A 349 39.30 16.64 39.66
CA PRO A 349 38.92 16.63 41.07
C PRO A 349 37.40 16.43 41.33
N PRO A 350 37.01 16.12 42.58
CA PRO A 350 35.69 15.58 42.95
C PRO A 350 34.80 16.58 43.71
N MET A 351 33.51 16.25 43.91
CA MET A 351 32.71 16.78 45.04
C MET A 351 31.55 15.84 45.40
N ASN A 352 31.30 15.77 46.71
CA ASN A 352 30.54 14.79 47.50
C ASN A 352 29.09 15.24 47.77
N GLY A 353 28.19 14.30 48.13
CA GLY A 353 26.94 14.64 48.86
C GLY A 353 25.78 13.62 48.92
N THR A 354 25.98 12.51 49.65
CA THR A 354 25.06 11.86 50.64
C THR A 354 23.59 11.52 50.32
N THR A 355 23.19 10.23 50.33
CA THR A 355 22.46 9.50 51.42
C THR A 355 21.84 8.16 50.95
N ASN A 356 22.10 7.09 51.72
CA ASN A 356 21.33 5.88 52.10
C ASN A 356 20.30 5.24 51.14
N SER A 357 20.08 3.93 51.03
CA SER A 357 20.63 2.70 51.63
C SER A 357 19.87 1.50 51.02
N THR A 358 20.52 0.33 50.99
CA THR A 358 19.93 -1.02 51.14
C THR A 358 19.67 -1.90 49.89
N ASN A 359 20.53 -2.93 49.79
CA ASN A 359 20.39 -4.31 49.33
C ASN A 359 20.10 -4.69 47.86
N GLN A 360 21.21 -5.05 47.19
CA GLN A 360 21.49 -6.36 46.56
C GLN A 360 20.33 -7.18 45.99
N SER A 361 20.37 -7.44 44.68
CA SER A 361 20.88 -8.74 44.19
C SER A 361 20.96 -8.76 42.66
N MET A 362 21.87 -9.59 42.18
CA MET A 362 22.42 -9.65 40.83
C MET A 362 21.39 -10.01 39.76
N VAL A 363 21.42 -9.30 38.62
CA VAL A 363 20.98 -9.85 37.33
C VAL A 363 22.04 -9.56 36.29
N ALA A 364 22.49 -10.64 35.66
CA ALA A 364 23.53 -10.68 34.65
C ALA A 364 23.12 -9.90 33.40
N ASN A 365 24.00 -9.02 32.99
CA ASN A 365 23.97 -8.21 31.78
C ASN A 365 24.48 -9.09 30.63
N TYR A 366 23.70 -9.30 29.57
CA TYR A 366 24.25 -9.70 28.28
C TYR A 366 23.80 -8.72 27.21
N GLN A 367 24.81 -8.16 26.56
CA GLN A 367 24.78 -6.94 25.78
C GLN A 367 24.10 -7.16 24.42
N GLY A 368 23.15 -6.28 24.10
CA GLY A 368 22.68 -6.07 22.74
C GLY A 368 23.74 -5.34 21.92
N TYR A 369 24.04 -5.89 20.75
CA TYR A 369 24.84 -5.22 19.74
C TYR A 369 24.04 -4.06 19.12
N GLN A 370 24.56 -2.84 19.27
CA GLN A 370 24.21 -1.68 18.46
C GLN A 370 24.82 -1.83 17.06
N GLN A 371 24.09 -1.42 16.02
CA GLN A 371 24.74 -0.78 14.88
C GLN A 371 23.88 0.33 14.27
N SER A 372 24.57 1.44 14.04
CA SER A 372 24.13 2.78 13.63
C SER A 372 23.38 2.87 12.32
N GLY A 373 22.48 3.87 12.27
CA GLY A 373 21.88 4.38 11.06
C GLY A 373 22.81 5.29 10.25
N TYR A 374 22.57 5.30 8.94
CA TYR A 374 22.90 6.40 8.03
C TYR A 374 21.81 6.46 6.94
N GLY A 375 21.27 7.66 6.72
CA GLY A 375 20.24 7.93 5.73
C GLY A 375 20.78 7.98 4.30
N GLY A 376 19.96 7.52 3.35
CA GLY A 376 20.20 7.62 1.92
C GLY A 376 18.88 7.47 1.15
N TYR A 377 18.52 8.50 0.41
CA TYR A 377 17.39 8.51 -0.53
C TYR A 377 17.62 7.48 -1.64
N ASN A 378 16.67 6.56 -1.85
CA ASN A 378 16.60 5.81 -3.11
C ASN A 378 15.16 5.48 -3.50
N GLN A 379 14.78 5.88 -4.72
CA GLN A 379 13.55 5.47 -5.38
C GLN A 379 13.69 4.02 -5.85
N GLY A 380 12.86 3.13 -5.32
CA GLY A 380 12.71 1.77 -5.80
C GLY A 380 11.22 1.41 -5.88
N TYR A 381 10.74 1.14 -7.09
CA TYR A 381 9.43 0.57 -7.35
C TYR A 381 9.37 -0.85 -6.75
N THR A 382 8.48 -1.07 -5.78
CA THR A 382 8.09 -2.41 -5.34
C THR A 382 6.57 -2.49 -5.32
N HIS A 383 6.02 -3.33 -6.19
CA HIS A 383 4.63 -3.79 -6.11
C HIS A 383 4.49 -4.73 -4.91
N GLY A 384 3.71 -4.32 -3.91
CA GLY A 384 3.35 -5.13 -2.76
C GLY A 384 1.89 -4.88 -2.41
N TYR A 385 0.99 -5.67 -3.00
CA TYR A 385 -0.41 -5.75 -2.57
C TYR A 385 -0.50 -6.82 -1.49
N GLY A 386 -0.92 -6.46 -0.28
CA GLY A 386 -1.35 -7.44 0.74
C GLY A 386 -1.00 -7.08 2.17
N ALA A 387 -1.79 -6.21 2.79
CA ALA A 387 -1.93 -6.18 4.24
C ALA A 387 -3.40 -5.87 4.57
N SER A 388 -4.26 -6.89 4.47
CA SER A 388 -5.58 -6.84 5.07
C SER A 388 -5.35 -7.04 6.57
N HIS A 389 -5.41 -5.95 7.34
CA HIS A 389 -5.44 -5.99 8.79
C HIS A 389 -6.57 -6.92 9.25
N TYR A 390 -6.21 -8.07 9.81
CA TYR A 390 -7.10 -8.91 10.60
C TYR A 390 -6.79 -8.61 12.07
N GLN A 391 -7.64 -7.79 12.71
CA GLN A 391 -7.72 -7.71 14.16
C GLN A 391 -9.02 -8.38 14.59
N GLY A 392 -8.90 -9.40 15.44
CA GLY A 392 -10.01 -10.07 16.11
C GLY A 392 -9.49 -11.21 16.98
N TRP A 393 -9.77 -11.12 18.28
CA TRP A 393 -9.28 -11.90 19.44
C TRP A 393 -7.98 -11.38 20.07
N GLY A 394 -8.14 -10.48 21.05
CA GLY A 394 -7.08 -10.00 21.94
C GLY A 394 -7.44 -10.22 23.41
N TYR A 395 -6.40 -10.26 24.25
CA TYR A 395 -6.41 -10.05 25.71
C TYR A 395 -5.07 -9.41 26.12
N PRO A 396 -4.96 -8.77 27.30
CA PRO A 396 -4.79 -7.32 27.43
C PRO A 396 -3.35 -6.91 27.77
N THR A 397 -2.98 -5.68 27.42
CA THR A 397 -1.87 -4.96 28.07
C THR A 397 -2.38 -3.63 28.63
N GLN A 398 -2.21 -3.47 29.94
CA GLN A 398 -2.52 -2.24 30.67
C GLN A 398 -1.49 -1.14 30.38
N GLN A 399 -2.05 0.03 30.08
CA GLN A 399 -1.67 1.41 30.43
C GLN A 399 -0.28 1.98 30.14
N GLY A 400 -0.31 3.12 29.44
CA GLY A 400 0.69 4.18 29.50
C GLY A 400 0.55 5.18 28.34
N GLY A 401 -0.45 6.07 28.39
CA GLY A 401 -0.69 7.08 27.34
C GLY A 401 0.11 8.36 27.53
N TYR A 402 0.43 9.03 26.41
CA TYR A 402 0.41 10.49 26.21
C TYR A 402 0.27 10.74 24.70
N GLY A 403 -0.71 11.55 24.31
CA GLY A 403 -1.03 11.86 22.91
C GLY A 403 -0.84 13.34 22.57
N TYR A 404 -0.56 13.58 21.29
CA TYR A 404 -0.84 14.75 20.41
C TYR A 404 -0.25 14.36 19.04
N GLY A 405 -0.89 14.37 17.87
CA GLY A 405 -2.23 14.64 17.38
C GLY A 405 -2.12 14.70 15.84
N GLN A 406 -2.96 13.97 15.08
CA GLN A 406 -3.18 14.13 13.62
C GLN A 406 -4.53 13.46 13.29
N GLN A 407 -5.33 14.16 12.49
CA GLN A 407 -6.79 14.08 12.41
C GLN A 407 -7.30 12.90 11.56
N GLY A 408 -8.33 12.23 12.07
CA GLY A 408 -8.95 11.04 11.48
C GLY A 408 -10.22 11.33 10.67
N TRP A 409 -10.48 10.43 9.73
CA TRP A 409 -11.73 10.28 9.00
C TRP A 409 -12.80 9.62 9.89
N GLY A 410 -14.06 10.07 9.71
CA GLY A 410 -15.18 9.84 10.62
C GLY A 410 -15.72 8.41 10.69
N THR A 411 -16.08 8.02 11.91
CA THR A 411 -16.86 6.84 12.27
C THR A 411 -18.32 7.24 12.43
N TYR A 412 -19.22 6.64 11.66
CA TYR A 412 -20.67 6.73 11.91
C TYR A 412 -21.09 5.73 13.00
N GLY A 413 -21.86 6.23 13.97
CA GLY A 413 -22.37 5.48 15.12
C GLY A 413 -23.63 4.67 14.80
N ASN A 414 -23.72 3.51 15.46
CA ASN A 414 -24.92 2.68 15.57
C ASN A 414 -25.90 3.30 16.58
N TYR A 415 -27.15 3.49 16.19
CA TYR A 415 -28.28 3.68 17.09
C TYR A 415 -29.22 2.47 16.97
N TYR A 416 -29.24 1.61 17.99
CA TYR A 416 -30.34 0.67 18.24
C TYR A 416 -31.28 1.32 19.26
N GLY A 417 -32.54 1.50 18.88
CA GLY A 417 -33.62 1.83 19.80
C GLY A 417 -34.29 0.54 20.31
N GLN A 418 -34.37 0.37 21.62
CA GLN A 418 -35.30 -0.53 22.28
C GLN A 418 -36.50 0.27 22.78
N ARG A 419 -37.69 -0.01 22.24
CA ARG A 419 -38.85 -0.54 22.96
C ARG A 419 -39.97 -0.86 21.99
#